data_AF-A0AAD5T5V1-F1
#
_entry.id   AF-A0AAD5T5V1-F1
#
_cell.length_a   1.000
_cell.length_b   1.000
_cell.length_c   1.000
_cell.angle_alpha   90.00
_cell.angle_beta   90.00
_cell.angle_gamma   90.00
#
_symmetry.space_group_name_H-M   'P 1'
#
loop_
_entity.id
_entity.type
_entity.pdbx_description
1 polymer ?
#
loop_
_entity_poly.entity_id
_entity_poly.type
_entity_poly.pdbx_seq_one_letter_code
_entity_poly.pdbx_strand_id
1 'polypeptide(L)'
;MKKTLSATTVATTSSPAAKRVNVVSSASRISVAAPSSTLTSKRAQDLELEYQRNLAEMTEQTMELKVQVDQVEKERDFYFDKLREIEVFVQEHLDGGGLGSDASATDVLDHIQAILYKTEDGFEIPDAVA
;
A
#
# COMPACT_ATOMS: atom_id res chain seq x y z
N MET A 1 -11.99 -24.14 -9.56
CA MET A 1 -12.15 -23.21 -10.70
C MET A 1 -10.77 -22.72 -11.10
N LYS A 2 -10.26 -23.15 -12.26
CA LYS A 2 -8.90 -22.85 -12.75
C LYS A 2 -8.92 -21.51 -13.48
N LYS A 3 -8.16 -20.50 -13.02
CA LYS A 3 -8.00 -19.22 -13.71
C LYS A 3 -6.67 -19.22 -14.46
N THR A 4 -6.74 -19.30 -15.78
CA THR A 4 -5.61 -19.22 -16.70
C THR A 4 -5.34 -17.74 -17.03
N LEU A 5 -4.09 -17.34 -16.91
CA LEU A 5 -3.57 -16.01 -17.25
C LEU A 5 -3.44 -15.88 -18.78
N SER A 6 -3.95 -14.79 -19.36
CA SER A 6 -3.79 -14.49 -20.80
C SER A 6 -2.63 -13.52 -21.02
N ALA A 7 -1.72 -13.89 -21.92
CA ALA A 7 -0.57 -13.09 -22.34
C ALA A 7 -0.96 -12.13 -23.49
N THR A 8 -0.48 -10.88 -23.38
CA THR A 8 -0.61 -9.82 -24.39
C THR A 8 0.61 -9.87 -25.33
N THR A 9 0.38 -10.07 -26.63
CA THR A 9 1.43 -10.02 -27.66
C THR A 9 1.27 -8.76 -28.49
N VAL A 10 2.30 -7.91 -28.49
CA VAL A 10 2.40 -6.69 -29.32
C VAL A 10 3.24 -7.03 -30.55
N ALA A 11 2.80 -6.64 -31.74
CA ALA A 11 3.58 -6.74 -32.96
C ALA A 11 3.62 -5.38 -33.68
N THR A 12 4.82 -4.96 -34.06
CA THR A 12 5.17 -3.72 -34.76
C THR A 12 5.88 -4.07 -36.08
N THR A 13 5.89 -3.11 -37.02
CA THR A 13 6.63 -3.06 -38.31
C THR A 13 5.96 -3.84 -39.47
N SER A 14 5.91 -3.41 -40.74
CA SER A 14 6.58 -2.36 -41.53
C SER A 14 5.82 -2.14 -42.88
N SER A 15 5.86 -0.92 -43.44
CA SER A 15 5.54 -0.59 -44.87
C SER A 15 6.78 -0.86 -45.77
N PRO A 16 6.83 -0.71 -47.14
CA PRO A 16 5.94 0.00 -48.08
C PRO A 16 5.73 -0.64 -49.49
N ALA A 17 4.84 -0.07 -50.34
CA ALA A 17 5.00 -0.02 -51.82
C ALA A 17 3.89 0.79 -52.51
N ALA A 18 4.27 1.76 -53.36
CA ALA A 18 3.41 2.67 -54.10
C ALA A 18 3.09 2.18 -55.53
N LYS A 19 1.88 2.48 -56.06
CA LYS A 19 1.59 2.63 -57.50
C LYS A 19 0.52 3.71 -57.76
N ARG A 20 0.62 4.30 -58.94
CA ARG A 20 0.20 5.66 -59.38
C ARG A 20 -1.28 5.84 -59.75
N VAL A 21 -1.74 7.06 -59.47
CA VAL A 21 -2.65 8.01 -60.18
C VAL A 21 -3.68 7.48 -61.19
N ASN A 22 -4.94 7.85 -60.97
CA ASN A 22 -5.85 8.19 -62.06
C ASN A 22 -6.62 9.50 -61.73
N VAL A 23 -6.55 10.45 -62.65
CA VAL A 23 -7.23 11.74 -62.59
C VAL A 23 -8.63 11.57 -63.18
N VAL A 24 -9.67 11.96 -62.43
CA VAL A 24 -10.86 12.57 -63.03
C VAL A 24 -11.51 13.53 -62.03
N SER A 25 -11.70 14.74 -62.52
CA SER A 25 -12.29 15.90 -61.87
C SER A 25 -13.81 15.76 -61.75
N SER A 26 -14.34 15.96 -60.55
CA SER A 26 -15.67 16.56 -60.36
C SER A 26 -15.68 17.40 -59.08
N ALA A 27 -15.89 18.70 -59.25
CA ALA A 27 -15.99 19.66 -58.17
C ALA A 27 -17.35 19.47 -57.46
N SER A 28 -17.35 18.70 -56.37
CA SER A 28 -18.45 18.71 -55.41
C SER A 28 -18.16 19.77 -54.34
N ARG A 29 -19.01 20.79 -54.27
CA ARG A 29 -18.98 21.80 -53.22
C ARG A 29 -19.37 21.13 -51.91
N ILE A 30 -18.38 20.73 -51.11
CA ILE A 30 -18.60 20.34 -49.73
C ILE A 30 -18.68 21.64 -48.94
N SER A 31 -19.89 21.97 -48.50
CA SER A 31 -20.10 22.91 -47.41
C SER A 31 -19.33 22.38 -46.19
N VAL A 32 -18.19 23.00 -45.88
CA VAL A 32 -17.47 22.76 -44.64
C VAL A 32 -18.32 23.36 -43.53
N ALA A 33 -19.21 22.55 -42.96
CA ALA A 33 -19.77 22.84 -41.66
C ALA A 33 -18.61 22.84 -40.66
N ALA A 34 -18.37 24.00 -40.04
CA ALA A 34 -17.33 24.18 -39.04
C ALA A 34 -17.42 23.08 -37.97
N PRO A 35 -16.30 22.50 -37.51
CA PRO A 35 -16.35 21.52 -36.43
C PRO A 35 -16.91 22.21 -35.19
N SER A 36 -18.00 21.67 -34.66
CA SER A 36 -18.64 22.11 -33.42
C SER A 36 -17.64 22.00 -32.27
N SER A 37 -16.95 23.10 -31.95
CA SER A 37 -16.00 23.24 -30.84
C SER A 37 -16.64 23.05 -29.47
N THR A 38 -17.98 23.04 -29.43
CA THR A 38 -18.77 22.86 -28.22
C THR A 38 -18.72 21.41 -27.69
N LEU A 39 -18.56 20.41 -28.56
CA LEU A 39 -18.53 19.00 -28.14
C LEU A 39 -17.16 18.59 -27.57
N THR A 40 -16.07 19.17 -28.06
CA THR A 40 -14.71 18.93 -27.55
C THR A 40 -14.49 19.59 -26.20
N SER A 41 -15.12 20.75 -25.95
CA SER A 41 -15.05 21.46 -24.67
C SER A 41 -15.76 20.69 -23.54
N LYS A 42 -16.94 20.13 -23.80
CA LYS A 42 -17.68 19.32 -22.80
C LYS A 42 -16.92 18.07 -22.39
N ARG A 43 -16.34 17.34 -23.35
CA ARG A 43 -15.58 16.13 -23.06
C ARG A 43 -14.28 16.41 -22.29
N ALA A 44 -13.65 17.55 -22.51
CA ALA A 44 -12.51 17.99 -21.71
C ALA A 44 -12.93 18.35 -20.27
N GLN A 45 -14.09 18.99 -20.10
CA GLN A 45 -14.66 19.29 -18.78
C GLN A 45 -15.07 18.03 -18.01
N ASP A 46 -15.68 17.04 -18.68
CA ASP A 46 -16.06 15.77 -18.05
C ASP A 46 -14.81 15.00 -17.56
N LEU A 47 -13.75 14.97 -18.37
CA LEU A 47 -12.49 14.33 -17.99
C LEU A 47 -11.80 15.05 -16.82
N GLU A 48 -11.84 16.37 -16.79
CA GLU A 48 -11.32 17.19 -15.68
C GLU A 48 -12.10 16.93 -14.38
N LEU A 49 -13.43 16.82 -14.47
CA LEU A 49 -14.28 16.46 -13.32
C LEU A 49 -13.99 15.04 -12.80
N GLU A 50 -13.81 14.08 -13.69
CA GLU A 50 -13.38 12.72 -13.31
C GLU A 50 -12.01 12.72 -12.64
N TYR A 51 -11.05 13.49 -13.16
CA TYR A 51 -9.72 13.62 -12.58
C TYR A 51 -9.76 14.25 -11.18
N GLN A 52 -10.53 15.32 -11.01
CA GLN A 52 -10.73 15.96 -9.71
C GLN A 52 -11.42 15.03 -8.70
N ARG A 53 -12.39 14.23 -9.15
CA ARG A 53 -13.04 13.22 -8.29
C ARG A 53 -12.04 12.16 -7.85
N ASN A 54 -11.25 11.62 -8.77
CA ASN A 54 -10.24 10.61 -8.44
C ASN A 54 -9.17 11.17 -7.49
N LEU A 55 -8.73 12.41 -7.69
CA LEU A 55 -7.81 13.09 -6.77
C LEU A 55 -8.41 13.25 -5.38
N ALA A 56 -9.68 13.65 -5.28
CA ALA A 56 -10.37 13.77 -4.00
C ALA A 56 -10.47 12.42 -3.27
N GLU A 57 -10.86 11.37 -3.98
CA GLU A 57 -10.97 10.01 -3.41
C GLU A 57 -9.60 9.48 -2.94
N MET A 58 -8.54 9.65 -3.74
CA MET A 58 -7.19 9.24 -3.33
C MET A 58 -6.67 10.05 -2.14
N THR A 59 -7.03 11.34 -2.07
CA THR A 59 -6.67 12.19 -0.93
C THR A 59 -7.39 11.74 0.35
N GLU A 60 -8.67 11.40 0.25
CA GLU A 60 -9.47 10.87 1.35
C GLU A 60 -8.90 9.54 1.86
N GLN A 61 -8.60 8.60 0.97
CA GLN A 61 -7.95 7.32 1.34
C GLN A 61 -6.60 7.54 2.04
N THR A 62 -5.80 8.50 1.56
CA THR A 62 -4.53 8.84 2.19
C THR A 62 -4.73 9.40 3.60
N MET A 63 -5.75 10.24 3.81
CA MET A 63 -6.07 10.78 5.13
C MET A 63 -6.57 9.68 6.08
N GLU A 64 -7.43 8.79 5.60
CA GLU A 64 -7.94 7.67 6.39
C GLU A 64 -6.80 6.73 6.82
N LEU A 65 -5.91 6.37 5.89
CA LEU A 65 -4.75 5.52 6.19
C LEU A 65 -3.83 6.17 7.22
N LYS A 66 -3.61 7.49 7.16
CA LYS A 66 -2.82 8.20 8.18
C LYS A 66 -3.45 8.08 9.56
N VAL A 67 -4.77 8.26 9.67
CA VAL A 67 -5.47 8.10 10.95
C VAL A 67 -5.38 6.67 11.46
N GLN A 68 -5.49 5.67 10.58
CA GLN A 68 -5.32 4.26 10.96
C GLN A 68 -3.91 3.96 11.45
N VAL A 69 -2.88 4.48 10.76
CA VAL A 69 -1.48 4.33 11.21
C VAL A 69 -1.29 4.98 12.57
N ASP A 70 -1.74 6.22 12.77
CA ASP A 70 -1.64 6.92 14.06
C ASP A 70 -2.32 6.13 15.20
N GLN A 71 -3.43 5.45 14.91
CA GLN A 71 -4.10 4.59 15.88
C GLN A 71 -3.29 3.34 16.19
N VAL A 72 -2.78 2.66 15.16
CA VAL A 72 -1.96 1.44 15.33
C VAL A 72 -0.66 1.75 16.06
N GLU A 73 -0.04 2.91 15.81
CA GLU A 73 1.15 3.34 16.56
C GLU A 73 0.84 3.56 18.04
N LYS A 74 -0.30 4.17 18.38
CA LYS A 74 -0.74 4.30 19.77
C LYS A 74 -1.01 2.95 20.42
N GLU A 75 -1.61 2.00 19.70
CA GLU A 75 -1.85 0.65 20.20
C GLU A 75 -0.53 -0.11 20.40
N ARG A 76 0.42 0.02 19.46
CA ARG A 76 1.78 -0.53 19.58
C ARG A 76 2.48 -0.01 20.84
N ASP A 77 2.49 1.32 21.02
CA ASP A 77 3.17 1.95 22.15
C ASP A 77 2.49 1.54 23.48
N PHE A 78 1.15 1.50 23.50
CA PHE A 78 0.39 1.03 24.65
C PHE A 78 0.70 -0.41 25.05
N TYR A 79 0.84 -1.32 24.08
CA TYR A 79 1.22 -2.70 24.37
C TYR A 79 2.69 -2.81 24.79
N PHE A 80 3.58 -2.04 24.16
CA PHE A 80 5.00 -2.01 24.51
C PHE A 80 5.23 -1.53 25.94
N ASP A 81 4.61 -0.42 26.35
CA ASP A 81 4.73 0.12 27.71
C ASP A 81 4.27 -0.88 28.77
N LYS A 82 3.20 -1.64 28.50
CA LYS A 82 2.74 -2.71 29.39
C LYS A 82 3.74 -3.85 29.51
N LEU A 83 4.26 -4.32 28.38
CA LEU A 83 5.27 -5.38 28.38
C LEU A 83 6.53 -4.93 29.11
N ARG A 84 6.93 -3.66 28.95
CA ARG A 84 8.06 -3.07 29.66
C ARG A 84 7.82 -2.95 31.17
N GLU A 85 6.64 -2.53 31.60
CA GLU A 85 6.28 -2.50 33.03
C GLU A 85 6.31 -3.90 33.64
N ILE A 86 5.77 -4.90 32.94
CA ILE A 86 5.81 -6.31 33.36
C ILE A 86 7.25 -6.83 33.42
N GLU A 87 8.09 -6.50 32.43
CA GLU A 87 9.49 -6.92 32.38
C GLU A 87 10.28 -6.39 33.58
N VAL A 88 10.12 -5.11 33.92
CA VAL A 88 10.76 -4.50 35.09
C VAL A 88 10.27 -5.19 36.37
N PHE A 89 8.97 -5.43 36.50
CA PHE A 89 8.41 -6.16 37.64
C PHE A 89 9.02 -7.56 37.77
N VAL A 90 9.12 -8.32 36.69
CA VAL A 90 9.71 -9.67 36.67
C VAL A 90 11.18 -9.62 37.09
N GLN A 91 11.97 -8.69 36.54
CA GLN A 91 13.39 -8.52 36.88
C GLN A 91 13.60 -8.16 38.36
N GLU A 92 12.82 -7.22 38.91
CA GLU A 92 12.91 -6.83 40.33
C GLU A 92 12.68 -8.03 41.27
N HIS A 93 11.80 -8.95 40.88
CA HIS A 93 11.42 -10.10 41.70
C HIS A 93 12.36 -11.30 41.54
N LEU A 94 12.99 -11.47 40.37
CA LEU A 94 14.01 -12.49 40.10
C LEU A 94 15.39 -12.08 40.64
N ASP A 95 15.85 -10.86 40.35
CA ASP A 95 17.21 -10.39 40.69
C ASP A 95 17.29 -9.80 42.11
N GLY A 96 16.20 -9.18 42.60
CA GLY A 96 16.16 -8.45 43.86
C GLY A 96 15.93 -9.31 45.12
N GLY A 97 15.76 -10.63 44.97
CA GLY A 97 15.54 -11.55 46.09
C GLY A 97 14.20 -11.37 46.83
N GLY A 98 13.22 -10.71 46.19
CA GLY A 98 11.93 -10.36 46.79
C GLY A 98 10.99 -11.55 47.05
N LEU A 99 11.06 -12.59 46.22
CA LEU A 99 10.38 -13.87 46.49
C LEU A 99 11.36 -14.82 47.18
N GLY A 100 11.46 -14.68 48.51
CA GLY A 100 12.21 -15.63 49.32
C GLY A 100 11.72 -17.07 49.09
N SER A 101 12.57 -17.92 48.51
CA SER A 101 12.47 -19.39 48.49
C SER A 101 11.19 -20.04 47.92
N ASP A 102 10.25 -19.29 47.36
CA ASP A 102 9.09 -19.88 46.68
C ASP A 102 9.46 -20.27 45.25
N ALA A 103 9.94 -21.51 45.10
CA ALA A 103 10.31 -22.09 43.82
C ALA A 103 9.15 -22.06 42.81
N SER A 104 7.90 -22.21 43.28
CA SER A 104 6.73 -22.24 42.38
C SER A 104 6.46 -20.87 41.75
N ALA A 105 6.70 -19.78 42.49
CA ALA A 105 6.49 -18.44 41.98
C ALA A 105 7.65 -18.00 41.07
N THR A 106 8.86 -18.48 41.33
CA THR A 106 10.03 -18.29 40.46
C THR A 106 9.82 -18.93 39.08
N ASP A 107 9.32 -20.17 39.04
CA ASP A 107 9.03 -20.89 37.78
C ASP A 107 8.01 -20.14 36.89
N VAL A 108 7.01 -19.49 37.50
CA VAL A 108 6.02 -18.68 36.76
C VAL A 108 6.66 -17.42 36.18
N LEU A 109 7.51 -16.74 36.94
CA LEU A 109 8.22 -15.54 36.47
C LEU A 109 9.20 -15.87 35.34
N ASP A 110 9.92 -16.98 35.44
CA ASP A 110 10.79 -17.48 34.36
C ASP A 110 9.99 -17.78 33.08
N HIS A 111 8.79 -18.37 33.22
CA HIS A 111 7.91 -18.60 32.08
C HIS A 111 7.42 -17.30 31.44
N ILE A 112 7.07 -16.29 32.24
CA ILE A 112 6.70 -14.95 31.75
C ILE A 112 7.89 -14.32 31.03
N GLN A 113 9.10 -14.40 31.58
CA GLN A 113 10.30 -13.88 30.95
C GLN A 113 10.59 -14.56 29.60
N ALA A 114 10.40 -15.88 29.52
CA ALA A 114 10.51 -16.61 28.26
C ALA A 114 9.50 -16.15 27.20
N ILE A 115 8.28 -15.78 27.61
CA ILE A 115 7.28 -15.19 26.69
C ILE A 115 7.74 -13.80 26.22
N LEU A 116 8.23 -12.95 27.13
CA LEU A 116 8.66 -11.59 26.80
C LEU A 116 9.84 -11.54 25.83
N TYR A 117 10.74 -12.53 25.90
CA TYR A 117 11.90 -12.62 25.01
C TYR A 117 11.71 -13.55 23.81
N LYS A 118 10.51 -14.10 23.63
CA LYS A 118 10.19 -14.90 22.45
C LYS A 118 10.18 -14.01 21.21
N THR A 119 10.98 -14.34 20.21
CA THR A 119 10.99 -13.66 18.91
C THR A 119 10.01 -14.33 17.93
N GLU A 120 9.47 -13.55 16.98
CA GLU A 120 8.85 -14.10 15.77
C GLU A 120 9.84 -14.04 14.60
N ASP A 121 9.68 -14.97 13.64
CA ASP A 121 10.50 -15.05 12.42
C ASP A 121 10.36 -13.75 11.61
N GLY A 122 11.38 -12.89 11.65
CA GLY A 122 11.38 -11.56 11.02
C GLY A 122 11.43 -10.35 11.96
N PHE A 123 11.42 -10.55 13.29
CA PHE A 123 11.64 -9.49 14.30
C PHE A 123 13.00 -9.62 15.02
N GLU A 124 13.86 -10.52 14.57
CA GLU A 124 15.23 -10.62 15.08
C GLU A 124 16.04 -9.40 14.64
N ILE A 125 16.52 -8.62 15.61
CA ILE A 125 17.62 -7.68 15.36
C ILE A 125 18.82 -8.57 15.02
N PRO A 126 19.43 -8.46 13.82
CA PRO A 126 20.64 -9.20 13.52
C PRO A 126 21.63 -8.96 14.65
N ASP A 127 22.09 -10.03 15.29
CA ASP A 127 23.06 -9.95 16.39
C ASP A 127 24.10 -8.90 16.01
N ALA A 128 24.21 -7.86 16.84
CA ALA A 128 25.10 -6.74 16.59
C ALA A 128 26.48 -7.31 16.23
N VAL A 129 26.79 -7.24 14.93
CA VAL A 129 27.90 -7.98 14.34
C VAL A 129 29.18 -7.54 15.05
N ALA A 130 29.76 -8.45 15.83
CA ALA A 130 31.12 -8.35 16.35
C ALA A 130 32.09 -8.98 15.35
#